data_AF-A0A450SG40-F1
#
_entry.id   AF-A0A450SG40-F1
#
_cell.length_a   1.000
_cell.length_b   1.000
_cell.length_c   1.000
_cell.angle_alpha   90.00
_cell.angle_beta   90.00
_cell.angle_gamma   90.00
#
_symmetry.space_group_name_H-M   'P 1'
#
loop_
_entity.id
_entity.type
_entity.pdbx_description
1 polymer ?
#
loop_
_entity_poly.entity_id
_entity_poly.type
_entity_poly.pdbx_seq_one_letter_code
_entity_poly.pdbx_strand_id
1 'polypeptide(L)'
;MVRQCYDITTGDRLAGSEEFIESLTHDAFIIQIPALREEYKTELEQLLSLFDQRRVTSNDEHILEVDETAYLEKYQPLVRLLHRAISNEDIRDVMDVEDEILRDFENLERHIDRQEEIIERQGKALGEKDKSLGEKDKTIEEQGKALGEKDKTIGELRRQLQQLQARD
;
A
#
# COMPACT_ATOMS: atom_id res chain seq x y z
N MET A 1 -38.89 -12.87 -30.96
CA MET A 1 -38.72 -11.42 -31.23
C MET A 1 -37.30 -11.24 -31.68
N VAL A 2 -37.06 -10.72 -32.88
CA VAL A 2 -35.69 -10.47 -33.38
C VAL A 2 -35.09 -9.35 -32.53
N ARG A 3 -34.10 -9.68 -31.68
CA ARG A 3 -33.39 -8.67 -30.90
C ARG A 3 -32.58 -7.81 -31.88
N GLN A 4 -32.75 -6.49 -31.80
CA GLN A 4 -32.06 -5.56 -32.69
C GLN A 4 -30.77 -5.12 -31.99
N CYS A 5 -29.62 -5.49 -32.57
CA CYS A 5 -28.31 -5.07 -32.08
C CYS A 5 -27.93 -3.75 -32.73
N TYR A 6 -27.52 -2.79 -31.91
CA TYR A 6 -27.08 -1.47 -32.32
C TYR A 6 -25.61 -1.28 -31.95
N ASP A 7 -24.83 -0.70 -32.86
CA ASP A 7 -23.51 -0.18 -32.57
C ASP A 7 -23.65 1.03 -31.63
N ILE A 8 -22.96 0.98 -30.49
CA ILE A 8 -23.06 1.99 -29.43
C ILE A 8 -22.38 3.31 -29.85
N THR A 9 -21.44 3.24 -30.79
CA THR A 9 -20.61 4.35 -31.25
C THR A 9 -21.16 5.04 -32.50
N THR A 10 -21.78 4.29 -33.41
CA THR A 10 -22.39 4.85 -34.64
C THR A 10 -23.92 4.89 -34.60
N GLY A 11 -24.56 4.13 -33.70
CA GLY A 11 -26.03 3.98 -33.68
C GLY A 11 -26.57 3.11 -34.81
N ASP A 12 -25.68 2.50 -35.61
CA ASP A 12 -26.05 1.69 -36.76
C ASP A 12 -26.56 0.32 -36.33
N ARG A 13 -27.54 -0.20 -37.07
CA ARG A 13 -28.05 -1.56 -36.84
C ARG A 13 -27.04 -2.57 -37.37
N LEU A 14 -26.52 -3.42 -36.49
CA LEU A 14 -25.68 -4.54 -36.89
C LEU A 14 -26.52 -5.53 -37.69
N ALA A 15 -26.12 -5.79 -38.93
CA ALA A 15 -26.83 -6.69 -39.84
C ALA A 15 -26.37 -8.13 -39.58
N GLY A 16 -27.07 -8.83 -38.70
CA GLY A 16 -26.83 -10.25 -38.43
C GLY A 16 -27.67 -10.73 -37.26
N SER A 17 -28.57 -11.68 -37.51
CA SER A 17 -29.24 -12.45 -36.46
C SER A 17 -28.48 -13.76 -36.30
N GLU A 18 -27.58 -13.83 -35.31
CA GLU A 18 -26.93 -15.08 -34.94
C GLU A 18 -27.76 -15.81 -33.87
N GLU A 19 -27.84 -17.13 -33.98
CA GLU A 19 -28.56 -17.97 -33.00
C GLU A 19 -28.02 -17.76 -31.57
N PHE A 20 -26.70 -17.54 -31.44
CA PHE A 20 -26.07 -17.19 -30.17
C PHE A 20 -26.65 -15.90 -29.57
N ILE A 21 -26.78 -14.84 -30.38
CA ILE A 21 -27.30 -13.54 -29.94
C ILE A 21 -28.77 -13.64 -29.52
N GLU A 22 -29.56 -14.45 -30.22
CA GLU A 22 -30.96 -14.68 -29.90
C GLU A 22 -31.15 -15.56 -28.67
N SER A 23 -30.18 -16.43 -28.36
CA SER A 23 -30.19 -17.31 -27.18
C SER A 23 -29.88 -16.58 -25.86
N LEU A 24 -29.39 -15.33 -25.92
CA LEU A 24 -29.05 -14.56 -24.73
C LEU A 24 -30.31 -14.28 -23.91
N THR A 25 -30.30 -14.74 -22.65
CA THR A 25 -31.47 -14.57 -21.76
C THR A 25 -31.50 -13.21 -21.06
N HIS A 26 -30.39 -12.46 -21.09
CA HIS A 26 -30.21 -11.17 -20.43
C HIS A 26 -29.85 -10.08 -21.46
N ASP A 27 -29.90 -8.82 -21.02
CA ASP A 27 -29.35 -7.71 -21.77
C ASP A 27 -27.82 -7.85 -21.80
N ALA A 28 -27.23 -7.82 -22.99
CA ALA A 28 -25.81 -8.00 -23.19
C ALA A 28 -25.28 -6.97 -24.20
N PHE A 29 -24.04 -6.55 -24.00
CA PHE A 29 -23.33 -5.71 -24.95
C PHE A 29 -22.54 -6.62 -25.89
N ILE A 30 -22.76 -6.46 -27.19
CA ILE A 30 -22.03 -7.21 -28.22
C ILE A 30 -21.04 -6.27 -28.84
N ILE A 31 -19.76 -6.64 -28.78
CA ILE A 31 -18.67 -5.82 -29.28
C ILE A 31 -17.92 -6.64 -30.32
N GLN A 32 -17.89 -6.13 -31.55
CA GLN A 32 -17.09 -6.72 -32.62
C GLN A 32 -15.67 -6.18 -32.52
N ILE A 33 -14.74 -7.02 -32.08
CA ILE A 33 -13.32 -6.65 -31.93
C ILE A 33 -12.72 -6.08 -33.23
N PRO A 34 -12.97 -6.62 -34.43
CA PRO A 34 -12.45 -6.04 -35.68
C PRO A 34 -12.98 -4.64 -36.02
N ALA A 35 -14.10 -4.22 -35.39
CA ALA A 35 -14.69 -2.91 -35.57
C ALA A 35 -14.12 -1.86 -34.60
N LEU A 36 -13.28 -2.26 -33.63
CA LEU A 36 -12.54 -1.34 -32.79
C LEU A 36 -11.58 -0.53 -33.66
N ARG A 37 -11.70 0.80 -33.61
CA ARG A 37 -10.91 1.71 -34.43
C ARG A 37 -9.45 1.70 -33.97
N GLU A 38 -8.52 1.95 -34.90
CA GLU A 38 -7.06 2.00 -34.63
C GLU A 38 -6.68 3.12 -33.65
N GLU A 39 -7.50 4.17 -33.56
CA GLU A 39 -7.39 5.19 -32.52
C GLU A 39 -8.23 4.73 -31.31
N TYR A 40 -7.63 3.97 -30.39
CA TYR A 40 -8.24 3.58 -29.13
C TYR A 40 -8.53 4.82 -28.26
N LYS A 41 -9.72 5.42 -28.43
CA LYS A 41 -10.10 6.71 -27.83
C LYS A 41 -10.60 6.57 -26.40
N THR A 42 -11.15 5.42 -26.06
CA THR A 42 -11.73 5.14 -24.75
C THR A 42 -10.92 4.09 -23.98
N GLU A 43 -10.97 4.14 -22.65
CA GLU A 43 -10.34 3.12 -21.79
C GLU A 43 -10.85 1.70 -22.09
N LEU A 44 -12.11 1.58 -22.51
CA LEU A 44 -12.71 0.30 -22.90
C LEU A 44 -12.12 -0.22 -24.21
N GLU A 45 -11.98 0.62 -25.23
CA GLU A 45 -11.33 0.23 -26.50
C GLU A 45 -9.86 -0.15 -26.27
N GLN A 46 -9.15 0.55 -25.38
CA GLN A 46 -7.78 0.22 -25.00
C GLN A 46 -7.71 -1.15 -24.31
N LEU A 47 -8.62 -1.46 -23.40
CA LEU A 47 -8.70 -2.80 -22.79
C LEU A 47 -9.01 -3.88 -23.84
N LEU A 48 -9.99 -3.61 -24.70
CA LEU A 48 -10.44 -4.57 -25.71
C LEU A 48 -9.41 -4.79 -26.83
N SER A 49 -8.47 -3.86 -27.01
CA SER A 49 -7.34 -4.02 -27.93
C SER A 49 -6.45 -5.22 -27.59
N LEU A 50 -6.51 -5.74 -26.37
CA LEU A 50 -5.83 -6.97 -25.97
C LEU A 50 -6.32 -8.20 -26.74
N PHE A 51 -7.57 -8.18 -27.18
CA PHE A 51 -8.20 -9.28 -27.90
C PHE A 51 -8.14 -9.11 -29.42
N ASP A 52 -7.36 -8.15 -29.93
CA ASP A 52 -7.28 -7.84 -31.35
C ASP A 52 -6.77 -9.01 -32.18
N GLN A 53 -7.67 -9.61 -32.97
CA GLN A 53 -7.42 -10.77 -33.83
C GLN A 53 -6.42 -10.49 -34.95
N ARG A 54 -6.01 -9.24 -35.16
CA ARG A 54 -4.90 -8.91 -36.08
C ARG A 54 -3.55 -9.42 -35.58
N ARG A 55 -3.43 -9.74 -34.28
CA ARG A 55 -2.19 -10.21 -33.62
C ARG A 55 -2.11 -11.74 -33.51
N VAL A 56 -2.91 -12.45 -34.27
CA VAL A 56 -2.91 -13.91 -34.30
C VAL A 56 -1.55 -14.41 -34.80
N THR A 57 -1.00 -15.41 -34.11
CA THR A 57 0.28 -16.04 -34.47
C THR A 57 0.13 -16.79 -35.80
N SER A 58 1.13 -16.75 -36.68
CA SER A 58 1.08 -17.42 -38.00
C SER A 58 0.93 -18.95 -37.94
N ASN A 59 1.16 -19.56 -36.77
CA ASN A 59 1.10 -21.01 -36.57
C ASN A 59 -0.24 -21.50 -36.00
N ASP A 60 -1.02 -20.64 -35.35
CA ASP A 60 -2.31 -21.02 -34.73
C ASP A 60 -3.27 -19.83 -34.73
N GLU A 61 -4.43 -20.02 -35.36
CA GLU A 61 -5.47 -19.00 -35.49
C GLU A 61 -6.13 -18.64 -34.15
N HIS A 62 -5.87 -19.42 -33.10
CA HIS A 62 -6.41 -19.24 -31.76
C HIS A 62 -5.43 -18.63 -30.75
N ILE A 63 -4.17 -18.40 -31.13
CA ILE A 63 -3.15 -17.82 -30.24
C ILE A 63 -2.89 -16.37 -30.65
N LEU A 64 -3.03 -15.46 -29.69
CA LEU A 64 -2.76 -14.03 -29.85
C LEU A 64 -1.39 -13.68 -29.27
N GLU A 65 -0.58 -12.97 -30.05
CA GLU A 65 0.69 -12.42 -29.59
C GLU A 65 0.44 -11.05 -28.92
N VAL A 66 0.72 -11.00 -27.62
CA VAL A 66 0.50 -9.80 -26.80
C VAL A 66 1.86 -9.25 -26.39
N ASP A 67 2.16 -8.04 -26.83
CA ASP A 67 3.32 -7.28 -26.32
C ASP A 67 2.96 -6.66 -24.97
N GLU A 68 3.42 -7.29 -23.88
CA GLU A 68 3.21 -6.85 -22.50
C GLU A 68 3.69 -5.41 -22.27
N THR A 69 4.73 -4.96 -22.98
CA THR A 69 5.32 -3.62 -22.79
C THR A 69 4.51 -2.50 -23.43
N ALA A 70 3.64 -2.83 -24.38
CA ALA A 70 2.79 -1.87 -25.08
C ALA A 70 1.53 -1.47 -24.28
N TYR A 71 1.21 -2.18 -23.21
CA TYR A 71 0.00 -1.94 -22.41
C TYR A 71 0.29 -1.17 -21.12
N LEU A 72 -0.66 -0.31 -20.73
CA LEU A 72 -0.62 0.40 -19.45
C LEU A 72 -0.54 -0.57 -18.26
N GLU A 73 0.18 -0.16 -17.21
CA GLU A 73 0.30 -0.90 -15.94
C GLU A 73 -1.05 -1.35 -15.36
N LYS A 74 -2.11 -0.55 -15.56
CA LYS A 74 -3.48 -0.85 -15.14
C LYS A 74 -4.00 -2.20 -15.68
N TYR A 75 -3.55 -2.62 -16.85
CA TYR A 75 -4.01 -3.84 -17.53
C TYR A 75 -3.05 -5.03 -17.36
N GLN A 76 -1.88 -4.83 -16.75
CA GLN A 76 -0.92 -5.89 -16.47
C GLN A 76 -1.51 -7.06 -15.68
N PRO A 77 -2.37 -6.85 -14.66
CA PRO A 77 -3.02 -7.98 -13.97
C PRO A 77 -3.88 -8.84 -14.91
N LEU A 78 -4.50 -8.22 -15.90
CA LEU A 78 -5.37 -8.91 -16.86
C LEU A 78 -4.55 -9.70 -17.89
N VAL A 79 -3.45 -9.13 -18.37
CA VAL A 79 -2.47 -9.86 -19.21
C VAL A 79 -1.91 -11.06 -18.44
N ARG A 80 -1.51 -10.85 -17.18
CA ARG A 80 -1.00 -11.92 -16.31
C ARG A 80 -2.03 -13.04 -16.08
N LEU A 81 -3.31 -12.71 -15.93
CA LEU A 81 -4.39 -13.70 -15.81
C LEU A 81 -4.55 -14.52 -17.10
N LEU A 82 -4.52 -13.87 -18.27
CA LEU A 82 -4.59 -14.57 -19.55
C LEU A 82 -3.37 -15.46 -19.76
N HIS A 83 -2.17 -14.95 -19.44
CA HIS A 83 -0.93 -15.71 -19.52
C HIS A 83 -0.94 -16.92 -18.59
N ARG A 84 -1.44 -16.77 -17.35
CA ARG A 84 -1.63 -17.87 -16.40
C ARG A 84 -2.56 -18.97 -16.93
N ALA A 85 -3.63 -18.59 -17.63
CA ALA A 85 -4.63 -19.53 -18.14
C ALA A 85 -4.07 -20.43 -19.26
N ILE A 86 -3.18 -19.89 -20.10
CA ILE A 86 -2.54 -20.64 -21.20
C ILE A 86 -1.23 -21.34 -20.78
N SER A 87 -0.67 -20.99 -19.63
CA SER A 87 0.61 -21.51 -19.14
C SER A 87 0.55 -22.97 -18.68
N ASN A 88 1.67 -23.68 -18.83
CA ASN A 88 1.86 -25.03 -18.29
C ASN A 88 2.00 -25.01 -16.75
N GLU A 89 1.96 -26.19 -16.14
CA GLU A 89 2.04 -26.34 -14.68
C GLU A 89 3.28 -25.70 -14.08
N ASP A 90 4.47 -25.94 -14.65
CA ASP A 90 5.72 -25.36 -14.14
C ASP A 90 5.70 -23.83 -14.09
N ILE A 91 5.17 -23.17 -15.15
CA ILE A 91 5.07 -21.71 -15.18
C ILE A 91 4.03 -21.22 -14.17
N ARG A 92 2.88 -21.91 -14.05
CA ARG A 92 1.86 -21.53 -13.05
C ARG A 92 2.39 -21.64 -11.63
N ASP A 93 3.18 -22.67 -11.34
CA ASP A 93 3.80 -22.86 -10.02
C ASP A 93 4.77 -21.72 -9.71
N VAL A 94 5.59 -21.30 -10.69
CA VAL A 94 6.45 -20.11 -10.55
C VAL A 94 5.61 -18.86 -10.27
N MET A 95 4.53 -18.64 -11.01
CA MET A 95 3.64 -17.49 -10.81
C MET A 95 3.00 -17.47 -9.41
N ASP A 96 2.64 -18.65 -8.87
CA ASP A 96 2.06 -18.77 -7.54
C ASP A 96 3.08 -18.50 -6.43
N VAL A 97 4.32 -18.96 -6.61
CA VAL A 97 5.44 -18.67 -5.71
C VAL A 97 5.78 -17.17 -5.73
N GLU A 98 5.82 -16.54 -6.91
CA GLU A 98 6.01 -15.09 -7.02
C GLU A 98 4.93 -14.32 -6.26
N ASP A 99 3.66 -14.73 -6.39
CA ASP A 99 2.55 -14.12 -5.67
C ASP A 99 2.65 -14.32 -4.16
N GLU A 100 3.17 -15.46 -3.71
CA GLU A 100 3.44 -15.71 -2.29
C GLU A 100 4.53 -14.79 -1.75
N ILE A 101 5.65 -14.66 -2.48
CA ILE A 101 6.76 -13.79 -2.12
C ILE A 101 6.29 -12.33 -2.04
N LEU A 102 5.51 -11.85 -3.01
CA LEU A 102 4.98 -10.49 -3.00
C LEU A 102 4.08 -10.24 -1.77
N ARG A 103 3.18 -11.19 -1.45
CA ARG A 103 2.35 -11.11 -0.24
C ARG A 103 3.18 -11.05 1.04
N ASP A 104 4.28 -11.81 1.10
CA ASP A 104 5.17 -11.81 2.24
C ASP A 104 5.93 -10.49 2.40
N PHE A 105 6.36 -9.87 1.28
CA PHE A 105 6.93 -8.53 1.32
C PHE A 105 5.95 -7.48 1.83
N GLU A 106 4.70 -7.49 1.35
CA GLU A 106 3.67 -6.58 1.87
C GLU A 106 3.40 -6.81 3.37
N ASN A 107 3.41 -8.07 3.82
CA ASN A 107 3.27 -8.39 5.23
C ASN A 107 4.44 -7.86 6.07
N LEU A 108 5.66 -7.97 5.55
CA LEU A 108 6.86 -7.46 6.19
C LEU A 108 6.83 -5.94 6.30
N GLU A 109 6.44 -5.24 5.24
CA GLU A 109 6.29 -3.78 5.23
C GLU A 109 5.27 -3.34 6.29
N ARG A 110 4.09 -3.97 6.34
CA ARG A 110 3.09 -3.73 7.39
C ARG A 110 3.64 -4.01 8.80
N HIS A 111 4.57 -4.95 8.94
CA HIS A 111 5.20 -5.24 10.24
C HIS A 111 6.18 -4.14 10.64
N ILE A 112 6.98 -3.66 9.68
CA ILE A 112 7.94 -2.57 9.87
C ILE A 112 7.20 -1.30 10.30
N ASP A 113 6.12 -0.92 9.61
CA ASP A 113 5.31 0.24 9.96
C ASP A 113 4.82 0.20 11.41
N ARG A 114 4.31 -0.97 11.83
CA ARG A 114 3.86 -1.19 13.22
C ARG A 114 5.00 -1.09 14.22
N GLN A 115 6.18 -1.60 13.88
CA GLN A 115 7.36 -1.49 14.75
C GLN A 115 7.82 -0.04 14.88
N GLU A 116 7.79 0.74 13.79
CA GLU A 116 8.14 2.15 13.80
C GLU A 116 7.17 2.96 14.68
N GLU A 117 5.86 2.70 14.59
CA GLU A 117 4.89 3.30 15.51
C GLU A 117 5.17 2.99 16.98
N ILE A 118 5.57 1.74 17.29
CA ILE A 118 5.91 1.33 18.66
C ILE A 118 7.14 2.07 19.14
N ILE A 119 8.18 2.16 18.30
CA ILE A 119 9.43 2.87 18.61
C ILE A 119 9.14 4.36 18.85
N GLU A 120 8.32 4.99 18.02
CA GLU A 120 7.95 6.39 18.19
C GLU A 120 7.23 6.64 19.52
N ARG A 121 6.27 5.78 19.90
CA ARG A 121 5.56 5.84 21.19
C ARG A 121 6.52 5.64 22.36
N GLN A 122 7.44 4.69 22.26
CA GLN A 122 8.47 4.46 23.28
C GLN A 122 9.41 5.66 23.42
N GLY A 123 9.82 6.27 22.31
CA GLY A 123 10.63 7.49 22.28
C GLY A 123 9.95 8.67 22.99
N LYS A 124 8.65 8.88 22.73
CA LYS A 124 7.85 9.90 23.44
C LYS A 124 7.81 9.64 24.95
N ALA A 125 7.51 8.40 25.35
CA ALA A 125 7.45 8.01 26.76
C ALA A 125 8.80 8.16 27.48
N LEU A 126 9.91 7.86 26.80
CA LEU A 126 11.26 8.09 27.33
C LEU A 126 11.54 9.59 27.49
N GLY A 127 11.21 10.41 26.49
CA GLY A 127 11.37 11.86 26.57
C GLY A 127 10.57 12.50 27.71
N GLU A 128 9.38 11.98 28.02
CA GLU A 128 8.60 12.42 29.20
C GLU A 128 9.26 12.01 30.52
N LYS A 129 9.78 10.78 30.60
CA LYS A 129 10.52 10.31 31.79
C LYS A 129 11.79 11.15 32.04
N ASP A 130 12.53 11.48 30.99
CA ASP A 130 13.75 12.31 31.10
C ASP A 130 13.42 13.72 31.61
N LYS A 131 12.32 14.32 31.14
CA LYS A 131 11.84 15.60 31.67
C LYS A 131 11.53 15.51 33.16
N SER A 132 10.80 14.48 33.58
CA SER A 132 10.46 14.26 34.99
C SER A 132 11.69 14.02 35.86
N LEU A 133 12.71 13.30 35.34
CA LEU A 133 13.98 13.13 36.04
C LEU A 133 14.73 14.47 36.17
N GLY A 134 14.79 15.28 35.11
CA GLY A 134 15.41 16.60 35.18
C GLY A 134 14.75 17.55 36.18
N GLU A 135 13.43 17.48 36.36
CA GLU A 135 12.71 18.23 37.40
C GLU A 135 13.05 17.74 38.83
N LYS A 136 13.20 16.42 39.01
CA LYS A 136 13.63 15.83 40.29
C LYS A 136 15.06 16.24 40.62
N ASP A 137 15.97 16.23 39.66
CA ASP A 137 17.36 16.62 39.87
C ASP A 137 17.48 18.10 40.30
N LYS A 138 16.71 19.00 39.67
CA LYS A 138 16.61 20.40 40.10
C LYS A 138 16.11 20.52 41.54
N THR A 139 15.09 19.76 41.89
CA THR A 139 14.54 19.74 43.26
C THR A 139 15.58 19.26 44.27
N ILE A 140 16.36 18.23 43.93
CA ILE A 140 17.45 17.72 44.77
C ILE A 140 18.55 18.77 44.94
N GLU A 141 18.91 19.48 43.85
CA GLU A 141 19.92 20.54 43.90
C GLU A 141 19.47 21.70 44.83
N GLU A 142 18.21 22.11 44.74
CA GLU A 142 17.62 23.12 45.62
C GLU A 142 17.63 22.68 47.09
N GLN A 143 17.24 21.42 47.37
CA GLN A 143 17.31 20.85 48.72
C GLN A 143 18.75 20.80 49.25
N GLY A 144 19.72 20.45 48.39
CA GLY A 144 21.14 20.45 48.74
C GLY A 144 21.66 21.84 49.12
N LYS A 145 21.26 22.89 48.38
CA LYS A 145 21.59 24.29 48.72
C LYS A 145 21.00 24.70 50.06
N ALA A 146 19.71 24.40 50.29
CA ALA A 146 19.04 24.72 51.55
C ALA A 146 19.65 23.99 52.76
N LEU A 147 20.09 22.74 52.60
CA LEU A 147 20.82 22.01 53.64
C LEU A 147 22.18 22.65 53.93
N GLY A 148 22.94 23.03 52.90
CA GLY A 148 24.22 23.72 53.08
C GLY A 148 24.10 25.05 53.82
N GLU A 149 23.01 25.80 53.62
CA GLU A 149 22.71 27.01 54.40
C GLU A 149 22.39 26.70 55.86
N LYS A 150 21.59 25.66 56.12
CA LYS A 150 21.30 25.20 57.49
C LYS A 150 22.56 24.76 58.22
N ASP A 151 23.47 24.04 57.56
CA ASP A 151 24.74 23.63 58.18
C ASP A 151 25.63 24.82 58.55
N LYS A 152 25.67 25.87 57.71
CA LYS A 152 26.40 27.12 58.03
C LYS A 152 25.82 27.79 59.27
N THR A 153 24.51 27.97 59.32
CA THR A 153 23.84 28.60 60.48
C THR A 153 24.02 27.80 61.77
N ILE A 154 23.94 26.46 61.70
CA ILE A 154 24.25 25.58 62.85
C ILE A 154 25.71 25.75 63.29
N GLY A 155 26.65 25.82 62.35
CA GLY A 155 28.07 26.05 62.63
C GLY A 155 28.32 27.38 63.35
N GLU A 156 27.65 28.45 62.92
CA GLU A 156 27.71 29.77 63.55
C GLU A 156 27.12 29.75 64.97
N LEU A 157 25.95 29.16 65.15
CA LEU A 157 25.32 29.01 66.47
C LEU A 157 26.20 28.21 67.44
N ARG A 158 26.85 27.13 66.97
CA ARG A 158 27.80 26.35 67.78
C ARG A 158 29.00 27.19 68.23
N ARG A 159 29.54 28.04 67.36
CA ARG A 159 30.64 28.96 67.72
C ARG A 159 30.20 29.97 68.79
N GLN A 160 29.01 30.55 68.64
CA GLN A 160 28.46 31.48 69.63
C GLN A 160 28.26 30.81 70.99
N LEU A 161 27.73 29.58 71.02
CA LEU A 161 27.57 28.79 72.25
C LEU A 161 28.92 28.52 72.95
N GLN A 162 29.95 28.14 72.21
CA GLN A 162 31.29 27.94 72.78
C GLN A 162 31.87 29.23 73.37
N GLN A 163 31.64 30.38 72.73
CA GLN A 163 32.10 31.67 73.25
C GLN A 163 31.39 32.07 74.54
N LEU A 164 30.10 31.76 74.69
CA LEU A 164 29.35 32.01 75.92
C LEU A 164 29.82 31.10 77.06
N GLN A 165 30.02 29.81 76.78
CA GLN A 165 30.50 28.84 77.77
C GLN A 165 31.94 29.08 78.25
N ALA A 166 32.77 29.77 77.45
CA ALA A 166 34.13 30.15 77.84
C ALA A 166 34.19 31.47 78.65
N ARG A 167 33.05 32.14 78.84
CA ARG A 167 32.95 33.45 79.50
C ARG A 167 32.35 33.39 80.90
N ASP A 168 31.78 32.25 81.27
CA ASP A 168 31.36 31.87 82.63
C ASP A 168 32.46 31.06 83.33
#